data_AF-A0A7T7HE02-F1
#
_entry.id   AF-A0A7T7HE02-F1
#
_cell.length_a   1.000
_cell.length_b   1.000
_cell.length_c   1.000
_cell.angle_alpha   90.00
_cell.angle_beta   90.00
_cell.angle_gamma   90.00
#
_symmetry.space_group_name_H-M   'P 1'
#
loop_
_entity.id
_entity.type
_entity.pdbx_description
1 polymer ?
#
loop_
_entity_poly.entity_id
_entity_poly.type
_entity_poly.pdbx_seq_one_letter_code
_entity_poly.pdbx_strand_id
1 'polypeptide(L)' 'MIEKMKGKTQKSEYVSPDIRVFVVEMEQGIAAGSARVVPPNNGGVVQEEWIQGDDDNRTIEW' A
#
# COMPACT_ATOMS: atom_id res chain seq x y z
N MET A 1 15.02 0.35 -54.79
CA MET A 1 14.47 0.86 -53.51
C MET A 1 13.02 0.44 -53.47
N ILE A 2 12.64 -0.56 -52.66
CA ILE A 2 11.26 -1.06 -52.61
C ILE A 2 10.68 -0.62 -51.27
N GLU A 3 9.76 0.34 -51.34
CA GLU A 3 9.07 0.88 -50.18
C GLU A 3 8.06 -0.16 -49.67
N LYS A 4 8.30 -0.68 -48.46
CA LYS A 4 7.49 -1.73 -47.86
C LYS A 4 6.15 -1.12 -47.44
N MET A 5 5.06 -1.53 -48.07
CA MET A 5 3.70 -1.10 -47.72
C MET A 5 3.44 -1.41 -46.23
N LYS A 6 3.31 -0.36 -45.43
CA LYS A 6 2.96 -0.46 -44.00
C LYS A 6 1.49 -0.87 -43.91
N GLY A 7 1.23 -2.16 -43.66
CA GLY A 7 -0.13 -2.67 -43.47
C GLY A 7 -0.85 -1.88 -42.39
N LYS A 8 -2.09 -1.47 -42.65
CA LYS A 8 -2.93 -0.83 -41.62
C LYS A 8 -3.25 -1.88 -40.56
N THR A 9 -2.66 -1.74 -39.37
CA THR A 9 -3.05 -2.53 -38.21
C THR A 9 -4.51 -2.21 -37.87
N GLN A 10 -5.39 -3.19 -38.01
CA GLN A 10 -6.78 -3.05 -37.58
C GLN A 10 -6.82 -3.02 -36.05
N LYS A 11 -7.54 -2.06 -35.48
CA LYS A 11 -7.78 -2.00 -34.03
C LYS A 11 -8.82 -3.05 -33.68
N SER A 12 -8.56 -3.85 -32.65
CA SER A 12 -9.56 -4.75 -32.10
C SER A 12 -10.72 -3.97 -31.47
N GLU A 13 -11.90 -4.59 -31.47
CA GLU A 13 -13.06 -4.07 -30.76
C GLU A 13 -12.80 -4.06 -29.24
N TYR A 14 -13.32 -3.05 -28.57
CA TYR A 14 -13.22 -2.95 -27.11
C TYR A 14 -14.22 -3.91 -26.45
N VAL A 15 -13.74 -4.69 -25.48
CA VAL A 15 -14.58 -5.52 -24.62
C VAL A 15 -14.45 -4.99 -23.19
N SER A 16 -15.56 -4.54 -22.61
CA SER A 16 -15.59 -4.07 -21.23
C SER A 16 -15.32 -5.20 -20.25
N PRO A 17 -14.55 -4.97 -19.16
CA PRO A 17 -14.33 -5.98 -18.13
C PRO A 17 -15.61 -6.26 -17.33
N ASP A 18 -15.74 -7.49 -16.83
CA ASP A 18 -16.74 -7.84 -15.79
C ASP A 18 -16.16 -7.48 -14.41
N ILE A 19 -16.88 -6.67 -13.64
CA ILE A 19 -16.47 -6.24 -12.30
C ILE A 19 -17.47 -6.81 -11.30
N ARG A 20 -16.97 -7.62 -10.36
CA ARG A 20 -17.76 -8.21 -9.28
C ARG A 20 -17.27 -7.70 -7.94
N VAL A 21 -18.20 -7.16 -7.15
CA VAL A 21 -17.93 -6.66 -5.80
C VAL A 21 -18.67 -7.55 -4.81
N PHE A 22 -17.95 -7.99 -3.78
CA PHE A 22 -18.51 -8.76 -2.68
C PHE A 22 -18.37 -7.96 -1.40
N VAL A 23 -19.46 -7.80 -0.67
CA VAL A 23 -19.43 -7.29 0.69
C VAL A 23 -19.26 -8.50 1.60
N VAL A 24 -18.14 -8.53 2.34
CA VAL A 24 -17.87 -9.56 3.34
C VAL A 24 -18.06 -8.92 4.70
N GLU A 25 -19.04 -9.41 5.45
CA GLU A 25 -19.25 -9.00 6.83
C GLU A 25 -18.29 -9.78 7.73
N MET A 26 -17.43 -9.06 8.45
CA MET A 26 -16.59 -9.64 9.49
C MET A 26 -17.36 -9.61 10.81
N GLU A 27 -17.14 -10.61 11.67
CA GLU A 27 -17.69 -10.59 13.04
C GLU A 27 -17.32 -9.29 13.77
N GLN A 28 -18.23 -8.77 14.59
CA GLN A 28 -17.96 -7.64 15.48
C GLN A 28 -17.03 -8.12 16.61
N GLY A 29 -15.71 -8.14 16.35
CA GLY A 29 -14.69 -8.67 17.27
C GLY A 29 -13.38 -7.87 17.24
N ILE A 30 -12.86 -7.57 18.45
CA ILE A 30 -11.62 -6.84 18.85
C ILE A 30 -11.38 -5.46 18.19
N ALA A 31 -12.06 -5.06 17.11
CA ALA A 31 -12.02 -3.67 16.65
C ALA A 31 -12.75 -2.70 17.61
N ALA A 32 -13.73 -3.20 18.38
CA ALA A 32 -14.42 -2.43 19.43
C ALA A 32 -13.58 -2.24 20.71
N GLY A 33 -12.36 -2.80 20.74
CA GLY A 33 -11.42 -2.68 21.84
C GLY A 33 -10.01 -2.85 21.32
N SER A 34 -9.55 -1.94 20.45
CA SER A 34 -8.14 -1.81 20.12
C SER A 34 -7.38 -1.48 21.40
N ALA A 35 -7.08 -2.50 22.20
CA ALA A 35 -6.28 -2.37 23.40
C ALA A 35 -4.94 -1.81 22.95
N ARG A 36 -4.72 -0.52 23.25
CA ARG A 36 -3.43 0.12 23.00
C ARG A 36 -2.46 -0.46 24.01
N VAL A 37 -1.73 -1.49 23.63
CA VAL A 37 -0.55 -1.93 24.38
C VAL A 37 0.56 -0.97 24.00
N VAL A 38 0.89 -0.02 24.88
CA VAL A 38 2.17 0.69 24.79
C VAL A 38 3.15 -0.05 25.69
N PRO A 39 4.14 -0.77 25.13
CA PRO A 39 5.18 -1.38 25.93
C PRO A 39 5.90 -0.27 26.69
N PRO A 40 6.00 -0.35 28.03
CA PRO A 40 6.81 0.59 28.76
C PRO A 40 8.28 0.42 28.37
N ASN A 41 9.05 1.50 28.43
CA ASN A 41 10.51 1.39 28.38
C ASN A 41 11.04 0.64 29.62
N ASN A 42 12.35 0.37 29.70
CA ASN A 42 12.98 -0.29 30.86
C ASN A 42 12.73 0.41 32.22
N GLY A 43 12.14 1.62 32.23
CA GLY A 43 11.74 2.36 33.43
C GLY A 43 10.23 2.36 33.73
N GLY A 44 9.42 1.56 33.02
CA GLY A 44 7.98 1.48 33.29
C GLY A 44 7.15 2.63 32.68
N VAL A 45 7.74 3.50 31.88
CA VAL A 45 7.08 4.70 31.32
C VAL A 45 6.61 4.44 29.88
N VAL A 46 5.35 4.78 29.64
CA VAL A 46 4.72 4.85 28.31
C VAL A 46 5.25 6.09 27.60
N GLN A 47 5.91 5.92 26.45
CA GLN A 47 6.35 7.06 25.64
C GLN A 47 5.25 7.47 24.65
N GLU A 48 4.87 8.75 24.68
CA GLU A 48 3.86 9.31 23.78
C GLU A 48 4.46 9.82 22.47
N GLU A 49 5.76 10.10 22.46
CA GLU A 49 6.53 10.54 21.31
C GLU A 49 7.68 9.56 21.03
N TRP A 50 8.09 9.47 19.77
CA TRP A 50 9.32 8.76 19.43
C TRP A 50 10.51 9.47 20.09
N ILE A 51 11.43 8.71 20.68
CA ILE A 51 12.73 9.26 21.06
C ILE A 51 13.36 9.79 19.78
N GLN A 52 13.82 11.04 19.80
CA GLN A 52 14.67 11.55 18.73
C GLN A 52 15.94 10.70 18.70
N GLY A 53 15.99 9.77 17.74
CA GLY A 53 17.21 9.03 17.42
C GLY A 53 18.23 9.97 16.75
N ASP A 54 19.46 9.49 16.62
CA ASP A 54 20.47 10.21 15.87
C ASP A 54 20.00 10.42 14.43
N ASP A 55 20.22 11.62 13.90
CA ASP A 55 19.84 11.97 12.54
C ASP A 55 20.67 11.13 11.56
N ASP A 56 20.00 10.36 10.70
CA ASP A 56 20.68 9.51 9.73
C ASP A 56 21.13 10.33 8.52
N ASN A 57 22.28 11.00 8.67
CA ASN A 57 22.89 11.83 7.63
C ASN A 57 23.60 11.04 6.52
N ARG A 58 23.25 9.76 6.30
CA ARG A 58 23.82 8.99 5.20
C ARG A 58 23.23 9.45 3.86
N THR A 59 24.08 9.61 2.85
CA THR A 59 23.63 9.79 1.47
C THR A 59 22.97 8.49 0.99
N ILE A 60 21.64 8.49 0.86
CA ILE A 60 20.89 7.39 0.22
C ILE A 60 20.77 7.69 -1.27
N GLU A 61 21.43 6.88 -2.10
CA GLU A 61 21.21 6.86 -3.55
C GLU A 61 19.87 6.12 -3.80
N TRP A 62 18.90 6.81 -4.41
CA TRP A 62 17.58 6.28 -4.76
C TRP A 62 17.52 5.73 -6.18
#